data_AF-A0A3D0WXV6-F1
#
_entry.id   AF-A0A3D0WXV6-F1
#
_cell.length_a   1.000
_cell.length_b   1.000
_cell.length_c   1.000
_cell.angle_alpha   90.00
_cell.angle_beta   90.00
_cell.angle_gamma   90.00
#
_symmetry.space_group_name_H-M   'P 1'
#
loop_
_entity.id
_entity.type
_entity.pdbx_description
1 polymer ?
#
loop_
_entity_poly.entity_id
_entity_poly.type
_entity_poly.pdbx_seq_one_letter_code
_entity_poly.pdbx_strand_id
1 'polypeptide(L)'
;SVLSHVEIELPKNPMRFTAVPNAVKGEGIWAASGVNEANVGMTATETITSNPRVLGADPLVRYRPARDGQPEVPGGIGEEDIVFLVLPYIHSAREGVERLGGLLEKYGTYESNGIAFQDVDEIWWLETVGGHHWIARKVPDDVYAVMPNQLGLDRFDLGDALAGRKNYMCSADMKEFIGRNHL
;
A
#
# COMPACT_ATOMS: atom_id res chain seq x y z
N SER A 1 -14.36 -4.02 2.69
CA SER A 1 -13.80 -5.07 1.82
C SER A 1 -14.78 -6.22 1.68
N VAL A 2 -14.77 -6.90 0.52
CA VAL A 2 -15.56 -8.10 0.29
C VAL A 2 -14.82 -9.35 0.78
N LEU A 3 -13.50 -9.44 0.58
CA LEU A 3 -12.73 -10.62 0.95
C LEU A 3 -12.26 -10.61 2.41
N SER A 4 -11.84 -9.45 2.92
CA SER A 4 -11.26 -9.35 4.27
C SER A 4 -12.27 -8.93 5.34
N HIS A 5 -13.44 -8.45 4.93
CA HIS A 5 -14.48 -7.88 5.80
C HIS A 5 -14.02 -6.64 6.59
N VAL A 6 -12.88 -6.02 6.26
CA VAL A 6 -12.48 -4.76 6.91
C VAL A 6 -13.46 -3.63 6.57
N GLU A 7 -13.83 -2.86 7.59
CA GLU A 7 -14.68 -1.68 7.47
C GLU A 7 -13.86 -0.40 7.69
N ILE A 8 -14.00 0.55 6.76
CA ILE A 8 -13.23 1.80 6.76
C ILE A 8 -14.17 2.96 6.49
N GLU A 9 -14.21 3.92 7.42
CA GLU A 9 -14.89 5.20 7.19
C GLU A 9 -14.07 6.07 6.23
N LEU A 10 -14.71 6.52 5.15
CA LEU A 10 -14.07 7.31 4.11
C LEU A 10 -14.37 8.81 4.27
N PRO A 11 -13.43 9.70 3.88
CA PRO A 11 -13.70 11.13 3.78
C PRO A 11 -14.91 11.41 2.89
N LYS A 12 -15.71 12.43 3.24
CA LYS A 12 -16.99 12.72 2.58
C LYS A 12 -16.86 13.45 1.23
N ASN A 13 -15.65 13.77 0.81
CA ASN A 13 -15.33 14.58 -0.36
C ASN A 13 -14.40 13.82 -1.34
N PRO A 14 -14.81 12.66 -1.88
CA PRO A 14 -14.03 11.96 -2.88
C PRO A 14 -13.99 12.75 -4.19
N MET A 15 -12.81 12.79 -4.80
CA MET A 15 -12.60 13.18 -6.19
C MET A 15 -13.11 12.09 -7.14
N ARG A 16 -13.65 12.49 -8.28
CA ARG A 16 -13.88 11.66 -9.45
C ARG A 16 -12.56 11.11 -9.96
N PHE A 17 -12.57 9.85 -10.38
CA PHE A 17 -11.44 9.18 -10.97
C PHE A 17 -11.90 8.15 -11.99
N THR A 18 -10.98 7.75 -12.87
CA THR A 18 -11.15 6.61 -13.78
C THR A 18 -10.75 5.32 -13.08
N ALA A 19 -11.33 4.19 -13.47
CA ALA A 19 -11.00 2.87 -12.91
C ALA A 19 -11.11 1.78 -13.97
N VAL A 20 -10.44 0.65 -13.75
CA VAL A 20 -10.53 -0.57 -14.57
C VAL A 20 -11.04 -1.76 -13.73
N PRO A 21 -12.29 -1.70 -13.23
CA PRO A 21 -12.82 -2.69 -12.29
C PRO A 21 -13.04 -4.06 -12.92
N ASN A 22 -13.12 -5.09 -12.08
CA ASN A 22 -13.52 -6.43 -12.50
C ASN A 22 -14.88 -6.43 -13.21
N ALA A 23 -14.96 -7.16 -14.34
CA ALA A 23 -16.21 -7.32 -15.08
C ALA A 23 -17.20 -8.25 -14.35
N VAL A 24 -16.69 -9.18 -13.55
CA VAL A 24 -17.47 -10.17 -12.79
C VAL A 24 -17.54 -9.73 -11.32
N LYS A 25 -18.74 -9.80 -10.75
CA LYS A 25 -18.97 -9.50 -9.33
C LYS A 25 -18.58 -10.69 -8.46
N GLY A 26 -18.21 -10.44 -7.20
CA GLY A 26 -18.08 -11.47 -6.17
C GLY A 26 -16.89 -11.29 -5.23
N GLU A 27 -15.83 -10.61 -5.70
CA GLU A 27 -14.56 -10.52 -4.98
C GLU A 27 -14.18 -9.09 -4.58
N GLY A 28 -15.10 -8.13 -4.71
CA GLY A 28 -14.83 -6.71 -4.50
C GLY A 28 -14.83 -5.92 -5.80
N ILE A 29 -14.32 -4.67 -5.74
CA ILE A 29 -14.36 -3.75 -6.88
C ILE A 29 -13.17 -3.97 -7.81
N TRP A 30 -11.97 -4.19 -7.26
CA TRP A 30 -10.75 -4.46 -8.04
C TRP A 30 -10.49 -3.39 -9.10
N ALA A 31 -10.44 -2.13 -8.69
CA ALA A 31 -10.34 -1.01 -9.61
C ALA A 31 -9.01 -0.95 -10.39
N ALA A 32 -8.00 -1.68 -9.93
CA ALA A 32 -6.66 -1.87 -10.49
C ALA A 32 -5.84 -0.60 -10.75
N SER A 33 -6.30 0.32 -11.59
CA SER A 33 -5.60 1.58 -11.87
C SER A 33 -6.55 2.70 -12.26
N GLY A 34 -6.06 3.93 -12.16
CA GLY A 34 -6.87 5.11 -12.45
C GLY A 34 -6.10 6.42 -12.42
N VAL A 35 -6.80 7.48 -12.85
CA VAL A 35 -6.38 8.88 -12.75
C VAL A 35 -7.53 9.70 -12.15
N ASN A 36 -7.25 10.52 -11.14
CA ASN A 36 -8.24 11.38 -10.50
C ASN A 36 -8.32 12.78 -11.14
N GLU A 37 -9.27 13.61 -10.69
CA GLU A 37 -9.47 14.98 -11.20
C GLU A 37 -8.35 15.98 -10.83
N ALA A 38 -7.43 15.62 -9.92
CA ALA A 38 -6.18 16.35 -9.67
C ALA A 38 -5.03 15.90 -10.58
N ASN A 39 -5.28 15.05 -11.58
CA ASN A 39 -4.28 14.45 -12.48
C ASN A 39 -3.23 13.58 -11.77
N VAL A 40 -3.58 13.00 -10.62
CA VAL A 40 -2.78 11.96 -9.97
C VAL A 40 -3.17 10.61 -10.55
N GLY A 41 -2.19 9.86 -11.02
CA GLY A 41 -2.31 8.48 -11.49
C GLY A 41 -1.87 7.50 -10.41
N MET A 42 -2.53 6.34 -10.36
CA MET A 42 -2.20 5.26 -9.43
C MET A 42 -2.46 3.90 -10.10
N THR A 43 -1.60 2.93 -9.82
CA THR A 43 -1.85 1.52 -10.13
C THR A 43 -1.56 0.68 -8.89
N ALA A 44 -2.51 -0.17 -8.52
CA ALA A 44 -2.46 -1.08 -7.40
C ALA A 44 -3.15 -2.40 -7.79
N THR A 45 -2.46 -3.55 -7.83
CA THR A 45 -1.09 -3.77 -7.33
C THR A 45 -0.20 -4.55 -8.28
N GLU A 46 1.07 -4.59 -7.91
CA GLU A 46 2.01 -5.62 -8.32
C GLU A 46 2.18 -6.55 -7.11
N THR A 47 1.72 -7.79 -7.15
CA THR A 47 1.96 -8.72 -6.03
C THR A 47 3.46 -8.98 -5.91
N ILE A 48 4.06 -8.69 -4.75
CA ILE A 48 5.50 -8.87 -4.47
C ILE A 48 5.73 -9.94 -3.39
N THR A 49 7.00 -10.19 -3.08
CA THR A 49 7.43 -11.22 -2.13
C THR A 49 7.72 -10.66 -0.75
N SER A 50 7.55 -11.48 0.29
CA SER A 50 8.09 -11.24 1.62
C SER A 50 8.93 -12.44 2.09
N ASN A 51 9.53 -12.38 3.28
CA ASN A 51 10.30 -13.48 3.85
C ASN A 51 9.83 -13.83 5.28
N PRO A 52 10.10 -15.07 5.76
CA PRO A 52 9.60 -15.52 7.06
C PRO A 52 10.06 -14.71 8.27
N ARG A 53 11.20 -14.01 8.20
CA ARG A 53 11.70 -13.20 9.33
C ARG A 53 10.85 -11.94 9.51
N VAL A 54 10.57 -11.24 8.41
CA VAL A 54 9.67 -10.09 8.40
C VAL A 54 8.26 -10.52 8.81
N LEU A 55 7.73 -11.60 8.22
CA LEU A 55 6.39 -12.11 8.55
C LEU A 55 6.28 -12.66 9.98
N GLY A 56 7.39 -13.06 10.59
CA GLY A 56 7.44 -13.45 12.01
C GLY A 56 7.41 -12.24 12.95
N ALA A 57 7.97 -11.10 12.52
CA ALA A 57 7.98 -9.86 13.28
C ALA A 57 6.71 -9.02 13.10
N ASP A 58 6.15 -9.00 11.88
CA ASP A 58 4.92 -8.31 11.52
C ASP A 58 4.08 -9.18 10.55
N PRO A 59 3.25 -10.09 11.10
CA PRO A 59 2.43 -11.00 10.31
C PRO A 59 1.34 -10.27 9.50
N LEU A 60 0.99 -10.82 8.34
CA LEU A 60 -0.15 -10.35 7.54
C LEU A 60 -1.46 -10.41 8.33
N VAL A 61 -2.29 -9.38 8.18
CA VAL A 61 -3.58 -9.24 8.86
C VAL A 61 -4.65 -10.03 8.12
N ARG A 62 -4.64 -11.35 8.27
CA ARG A 62 -5.55 -12.25 7.55
C ARG A 62 -6.93 -12.33 8.19
N TYR A 63 -7.95 -12.36 7.34
CA TYR A 63 -9.32 -12.68 7.74
C TYR A 63 -9.40 -14.06 8.43
N ARG A 64 -10.18 -14.13 9.51
CA ARG A 64 -10.48 -15.38 10.20
C ARG A 64 -12.01 -15.54 10.35
N PRO A 65 -12.62 -16.54 9.70
CA PRO A 65 -14.05 -16.76 9.81
C PRO A 65 -14.43 -17.20 11.22
N ALA A 66 -15.66 -16.92 11.63
CA ALA A 66 -16.22 -17.41 12.89
C ALA A 66 -16.16 -18.95 12.94
N ARG A 67 -15.60 -19.51 14.01
CA ARG A 67 -15.42 -20.95 14.17
C ARG A 67 -15.39 -21.35 15.64
N ASP A 68 -15.98 -22.50 15.98
CA ASP A 68 -15.92 -23.10 17.33
C ASP A 68 -16.31 -22.11 18.46
N GLY A 69 -17.35 -21.29 18.20
CA GLY A 69 -17.85 -20.28 19.13
C GLY A 69 -17.02 -18.99 19.21
N GLN A 70 -15.92 -18.89 18.47
CA GLN A 70 -15.15 -17.66 18.32
C GLN A 70 -15.80 -16.73 17.29
N PRO A 71 -15.90 -15.42 17.57
CA PRO A 71 -16.40 -14.46 16.59
C PRO A 71 -15.44 -14.36 15.39
N GLU A 72 -15.99 -13.89 14.29
CA GLU A 72 -15.21 -13.51 13.12
C GLU A 72 -14.18 -12.42 13.47
N VAL A 73 -13.01 -12.47 12.84
CA VAL A 73 -12.01 -11.40 12.89
C VAL A 73 -11.73 -10.91 11.48
N PRO A 74 -12.07 -9.64 11.16
CA PRO A 74 -11.72 -9.02 9.88
C PRO A 74 -10.22 -9.05 9.61
N GLY A 75 -9.84 -9.16 8.34
CA GLY A 75 -8.47 -8.96 7.88
C GLY A 75 -8.14 -7.48 7.65
N GLY A 76 -7.00 -7.23 7.00
CA GLY A 76 -6.58 -5.89 6.57
C GLY A 76 -7.09 -5.50 5.19
N ILE A 77 -6.53 -4.43 4.62
CA ILE A 77 -6.81 -4.02 3.24
C ILE A 77 -6.05 -4.90 2.24
N GLY A 78 -6.57 -5.04 1.02
CA GLY A 78 -5.91 -5.76 -0.07
C GLY A 78 -6.06 -5.06 -1.42
N GLU A 79 -5.52 -5.68 -2.47
CA GLU A 79 -5.55 -5.15 -3.84
C GLU A 79 -6.95 -4.72 -4.29
N GLU A 80 -7.98 -5.48 -3.90
CA GLU A 80 -9.38 -5.22 -4.24
C GLU A 80 -9.89 -3.82 -3.82
N ASP A 81 -9.28 -3.23 -2.77
CA ASP A 81 -9.75 -2.04 -2.09
C ASP A 81 -8.85 -0.81 -2.35
N ILE A 82 -7.54 -1.02 -2.50
CA ILE A 82 -6.49 0.02 -2.34
C ILE A 82 -6.75 1.26 -3.20
N VAL A 83 -7.06 1.12 -4.48
CA VAL A 83 -7.30 2.27 -5.38
C VAL A 83 -8.47 3.12 -4.87
N PHE A 84 -9.57 2.51 -4.45
CA PHE A 84 -10.75 3.22 -3.96
C PHE A 84 -10.52 3.88 -2.60
N LEU A 85 -9.69 3.28 -1.75
CA LEU A 85 -9.33 3.85 -0.46
C LEU A 85 -8.40 5.05 -0.59
N VAL A 86 -7.59 5.13 -1.66
CA VAL A 86 -6.49 6.08 -1.78
C VAL A 86 -6.76 7.15 -2.85
N LEU A 87 -6.89 6.76 -4.11
CA LEU A 87 -6.84 7.65 -5.28
C LEU A 87 -7.87 8.82 -5.24
N PRO A 88 -9.11 8.65 -4.74
CA PRO A 88 -10.08 9.74 -4.67
C PRO A 88 -9.75 10.85 -3.66
N TYR A 89 -8.69 10.70 -2.85
CA TYR A 89 -8.45 11.58 -1.68
C TYR A 89 -7.06 12.20 -1.67
N ILE A 90 -6.33 12.15 -2.78
CA ILE A 90 -4.94 12.60 -2.88
C ILE A 90 -4.76 13.59 -4.03
N HIS A 91 -3.97 14.64 -3.83
CA HIS A 91 -3.71 15.69 -4.81
C HIS A 91 -2.29 15.67 -5.36
N SER A 92 -1.43 14.78 -4.86
CA SER A 92 -0.10 14.48 -5.39
C SER A 92 0.23 12.99 -5.25
N ALA A 93 1.21 12.51 -6.01
CA ALA A 93 1.75 11.16 -5.90
C ALA A 93 2.30 10.89 -4.48
N ARG A 94 2.96 11.90 -3.91
CA ARG A 94 3.49 11.87 -2.55
C ARG A 94 2.38 11.75 -1.50
N GLU A 95 1.28 12.49 -1.63
CA GLU A 95 0.09 12.29 -0.79
C GLU A 95 -0.48 10.87 -0.93
N GLY A 96 -0.37 10.27 -2.13
CA GLY A 96 -0.66 8.86 -2.37
C GLY A 96 0.11 7.91 -1.47
N VAL A 97 1.44 8.10 -1.41
CA VAL A 97 2.34 7.35 -0.54
C VAL A 97 1.97 7.54 0.94
N GLU A 98 1.76 8.78 1.38
CA GLU A 98 1.41 9.09 2.78
C GLU A 98 0.07 8.48 3.19
N ARG A 99 -0.94 8.61 2.33
CA ARG A 99 -2.28 8.10 2.60
C ARG A 99 -2.27 6.58 2.67
N LEU A 100 -1.66 5.90 1.71
CA LEU A 100 -1.58 4.44 1.72
C LEU A 100 -0.75 3.96 2.92
N GLY A 101 0.37 4.62 3.22
CA GLY A 101 1.16 4.33 4.41
C GLY A 101 0.36 4.39 5.71
N GLY A 102 -0.40 5.47 5.91
CA GLY A 102 -1.25 5.60 7.10
C GLY A 102 -2.42 4.60 7.15
N LEU A 103 -2.95 4.17 6.00
CA LEU A 103 -3.96 3.12 5.94
C LEU A 103 -3.36 1.75 6.31
N LEU A 104 -2.15 1.43 5.82
CA LEU A 104 -1.44 0.20 6.17
C LEU A 104 -1.11 0.17 7.67
N GLU A 105 -0.63 1.26 8.24
CA GLU A 105 -0.36 1.36 9.67
C GLU A 105 -1.62 1.16 10.53
N LYS A 106 -2.77 1.65 10.06
CA LYS A 106 -4.02 1.62 10.83
C LYS A 106 -4.81 0.31 10.68
N TYR A 107 -4.85 -0.24 9.47
CA TYR A 107 -5.73 -1.37 9.13
C TYR A 107 -4.95 -2.65 8.80
N GLY A 108 -3.64 -2.52 8.53
CA GLY A 108 -2.80 -3.58 8.03
C GLY A 108 -3.23 -4.09 6.65
N THR A 109 -2.48 -5.06 6.13
CA THR A 109 -2.72 -5.72 4.85
C THR A 109 -2.66 -7.25 5.01
N TYR A 110 -3.44 -7.96 4.19
CA TYR A 110 -3.36 -9.41 4.09
C TYR A 110 -2.46 -9.90 2.93
N GLU A 111 -1.85 -8.96 2.19
CA GLU A 111 -1.03 -9.20 0.99
C GLU A 111 0.30 -8.41 1.00
N SER A 112 1.25 -8.87 0.19
CA SER A 112 2.50 -8.17 -0.10
C SER A 112 2.42 -7.53 -1.49
N ASN A 113 2.43 -6.20 -1.56
CA ASN A 113 2.07 -5.46 -2.77
C ASN A 113 3.07 -4.32 -3.06
N GLY A 114 3.32 -4.09 -4.35
CA GLY A 114 3.92 -2.90 -4.92
C GLY A 114 2.84 -2.00 -5.51
N ILE A 115 2.98 -0.68 -5.32
CA ILE A 115 2.02 0.34 -5.77
C ILE A 115 2.79 1.49 -6.40
N ALA A 116 2.37 1.92 -7.59
CA ALA A 116 2.90 3.13 -8.22
C ALA A 116 1.92 4.30 -8.11
N PHE A 117 2.46 5.48 -7.82
CA PHE A 117 1.76 6.76 -7.89
C PHE A 117 2.52 7.69 -8.83
N GLN A 118 1.81 8.53 -9.58
CA GLN A 118 2.44 9.57 -10.39
C GLN A 118 1.60 10.84 -10.46
N ASP A 119 2.26 11.99 -10.51
CA ASP A 119 1.66 13.27 -10.88
C ASP A 119 2.55 13.96 -11.92
N VAL A 120 2.37 15.27 -12.13
CA VAL A 120 3.15 16.03 -13.12
C VAL A 120 4.64 16.17 -12.76
N ASP A 121 4.98 16.04 -11.48
CA ASP A 121 6.31 16.33 -10.94
C ASP A 121 7.05 15.07 -10.47
N GLU A 122 6.34 14.06 -9.94
CA GLU A 122 6.95 12.91 -9.28
C GLU A 122 6.31 11.56 -9.65
N ILE A 123 7.15 10.52 -9.71
CA ILE A 123 6.72 9.11 -9.72
C ILE A 123 7.22 8.46 -8.43
N TRP A 124 6.34 7.75 -7.74
CA TRP A 124 6.64 7.04 -6.50
C TRP A 124 6.31 5.55 -6.62
N TRP A 125 7.20 4.72 -6.10
CA TRP A 125 7.00 3.29 -5.92
C TRP A 125 6.96 2.96 -4.43
N LEU A 126 5.84 2.43 -3.94
CA LEU A 126 5.64 1.95 -2.58
C LEU A 126 5.61 0.42 -2.56
N GLU A 127 6.28 -0.20 -1.60
CA GLU A 127 6.22 -1.63 -1.32
C GLU A 127 5.72 -1.84 0.11
N THR A 128 4.71 -2.70 0.28
CA THR A 128 4.27 -3.14 1.62
C THR A 128 5.28 -4.12 2.21
N VAL A 129 5.50 -4.03 3.52
CA VAL A 129 6.47 -4.82 4.28
C VAL A 129 5.76 -5.42 5.48
N GLY A 130 5.53 -6.73 5.46
CA GLY A 130 4.78 -7.39 6.54
C GLY A 130 3.29 -6.99 6.54
N GLY A 131 2.67 -7.01 7.72
CA GLY A 131 1.28 -6.67 7.90
C GLY A 131 0.98 -5.17 7.91
N HIS A 132 1.91 -4.32 8.36
CA HIS A 132 1.63 -2.90 8.63
C HIS A 132 2.73 -1.95 8.17
N HIS A 133 3.94 -2.45 7.94
CA HIS A 133 5.04 -1.59 7.53
C HIS A 133 5.06 -1.38 6.01
N TRP A 134 5.77 -0.35 5.58
CA TRP A 134 5.90 0.01 4.18
C TRP A 134 7.17 0.83 3.95
N ILE A 135 7.68 0.77 2.73
CA ILE A 135 8.77 1.60 2.22
C ILE A 135 8.37 2.17 0.88
N ALA A 136 8.89 3.34 0.52
CA ALA A 136 8.64 3.96 -0.76
C ALA A 136 9.83 4.77 -1.25
N ARG A 137 10.01 4.83 -2.56
CA ARG A 137 11.07 5.56 -3.22
C ARG A 137 10.49 6.38 -4.37
N LYS A 138 10.94 7.63 -4.50
CA LYS A 138 10.77 8.44 -5.69
C LYS A 138 11.66 7.90 -6.80
N VAL A 139 11.08 7.62 -7.96
CA VAL A 139 11.85 7.28 -9.16
C VAL A 139 12.56 8.57 -9.63
N PRO A 140 13.89 8.57 -9.78
CA PRO A 140 14.61 9.72 -10.33
C PRO A 140 14.10 10.12 -11.72
N ASP A 141 14.13 11.42 -12.01
CA ASP A 141 13.49 12.01 -13.20
C ASP A 141 14.05 11.47 -14.54
N ASP A 142 15.29 10.96 -14.54
CA ASP A 142 16.02 10.49 -15.73
C ASP A 142 16.15 8.95 -15.81
N VAL A 143 15.38 8.20 -15.02
CA VAL A 143 15.40 6.73 -15.02
C VAL A 143 14.01 6.11 -15.18
N TYR A 144 13.98 4.80 -15.42
CA TYR A 144 12.77 3.99 -15.42
C TYR A 144 12.94 2.75 -14.52
N ALA A 145 11.84 2.15 -14.12
CA ALA A 145 11.81 0.92 -13.33
C ALA A 145 11.09 -0.20 -14.10
N VAL A 146 11.53 -1.45 -13.89
CA VAL A 146 10.87 -2.67 -14.34
C VAL A 146 10.70 -3.55 -13.11
N MET A 147 9.46 -3.70 -12.66
CA MET A 147 9.13 -4.35 -11.39
C MET A 147 8.32 -5.62 -11.66
N PRO A 148 8.92 -6.82 -11.57
CA PRO A 148 8.18 -8.08 -11.61
C PRO A 148 7.55 -8.38 -10.24
N ASN A 149 6.95 -9.56 -10.11
CA ASN A 149 6.36 -10.08 -8.86
C ASN A 149 7.40 -10.44 -7.77
N GLN A 150 8.24 -9.48 -7.39
CA GLN A 150 9.28 -9.62 -6.38
C GLN A 150 9.53 -8.25 -5.73
N LEU A 151 9.79 -8.24 -4.42
CA LEU A 151 10.21 -7.01 -3.73
C LEU A 151 11.51 -6.51 -4.37
N GLY A 152 11.49 -5.29 -4.91
CA GLY A 152 12.51 -4.80 -5.82
C GLY A 152 13.30 -3.59 -5.35
N LEU A 153 12.95 -2.95 -4.23
CA LEU A 153 13.81 -1.91 -3.65
C LEU A 153 15.12 -2.51 -3.11
N ASP A 154 16.21 -2.24 -3.82
CA ASP A 154 17.55 -2.78 -3.54
C ASP A 154 18.36 -1.93 -2.55
N ARG A 155 18.18 -0.61 -2.58
CA ARG A 155 18.88 0.38 -1.77
C ARG A 155 17.88 1.35 -1.17
N PHE A 156 18.03 1.59 0.14
CA PHE A 156 17.10 2.41 0.89
C PHE A 156 17.85 3.32 1.87
N ASP A 157 17.66 4.64 1.75
CA ASP A 157 18.25 5.62 2.66
C ASP A 157 17.28 5.91 3.80
N LEU A 158 17.46 5.24 4.94
CA LEU A 158 16.65 5.44 6.15
C LEU A 158 16.77 6.86 6.72
N GLY A 159 17.90 7.53 6.52
CA GLY A 159 18.11 8.90 7.01
C GLY A 159 17.23 9.87 6.25
N ASP A 160 17.21 9.77 4.92
CA ASP A 160 16.26 10.51 4.10
C ASP A 160 14.82 10.08 4.43
N ALA A 161 14.52 8.78 4.46
CA ALA A 161 13.15 8.30 4.68
C ALA A 161 12.48 8.78 5.97
N LEU A 162 13.25 8.95 7.05
CA LEU A 162 12.74 9.34 8.36
C LEU A 162 12.81 10.84 8.65
N ALA A 163 13.70 11.58 7.98
CA ALA A 163 13.91 13.01 8.24
C ALA A 163 13.60 13.88 7.02
N GLY A 164 14.37 13.72 5.93
CA GLY A 164 14.28 14.58 4.75
C GLY A 164 13.07 14.31 3.87
N ARG A 165 12.64 13.05 3.83
CA ARG A 165 11.58 12.47 3.01
C ARG A 165 11.67 12.91 1.55
N LYS A 166 12.86 13.20 1.02
CA LYS A 166 13.02 13.82 -0.30
C LYS A 166 12.80 12.79 -1.40
N ASN A 167 13.52 11.68 -1.30
CA ASN A 167 13.55 10.59 -2.26
C ASN A 167 13.03 9.27 -1.68
N TYR A 168 12.98 9.14 -0.35
CA TYR A 168 12.51 7.94 0.32
C TYR A 168 11.46 8.30 1.37
N MET A 169 10.54 7.39 1.65
CA MET A 169 9.54 7.48 2.72
C MET A 169 9.30 6.07 3.29
N CYS A 170 9.01 5.94 4.58
CA CYS A 170 8.67 4.65 5.19
C CYS A 170 7.85 4.83 6.47
N SER A 171 7.43 3.70 7.06
CA SER A 171 6.89 3.65 8.41
C SER A 171 7.81 4.33 9.42
N ALA A 172 7.24 5.12 10.33
CA ALA A 172 8.01 5.95 11.26
C ALA A 172 8.91 5.13 12.21
N ASP A 173 8.52 3.90 12.52
CA ASP A 173 9.27 2.97 13.39
C ASP A 173 10.17 2.00 12.61
N MET A 174 10.29 2.12 11.28
CA MET A 174 11.04 1.18 10.43
C MET A 174 12.46 0.90 10.93
N LYS A 175 13.19 1.93 11.39
CA LYS A 175 14.54 1.77 11.95
C LYS A 175 14.54 0.93 13.23
N GLU A 176 13.54 1.13 14.07
CA GLU A 176 13.38 0.38 15.31
C GLU A 176 12.91 -1.06 15.03
N PHE A 177 11.98 -1.23 14.10
CA PHE A 177 11.51 -2.53 13.63
C PHE A 177 12.67 -3.40 13.13
N ILE A 178 13.53 -2.86 12.27
CA ILE A 178 14.74 -3.55 11.79
C ILE A 178 15.67 -3.91 12.96
N GLY A 179 15.98 -2.93 13.82
CA GLY A 179 16.93 -3.10 14.91
C GLY A 179 16.47 -4.12 15.98
N ARG A 180 15.20 -4.07 16.39
CA ARG A 180 14.63 -4.95 17.42
C ARG A 180 14.49 -6.40 16.94
N ASN A 181 14.29 -6.62 15.65
CA ASN A 181 14.04 -7.94 15.08
C ASN A 181 15.26 -8.54 14.35
N HIS A 182 16.41 -7.85 14.36
CA HIS A 182 17.65 -8.29 13.71
C HIS A 182 17.47 -8.61 12.21
N LEU A 183 16.78 -7.72 11.49
CA LEU A 183 16.46 -7.85 10.07
C LEU A 183 17.56 -7.29 9.15
#